data_AF-A0A0Q5HU88-F1
#
_entry.id   AF-A0A0Q5HU88-F1
#
_cell.length_a   1.000
_cell.length_b   1.000
_cell.length_c   1.000
_cell.angle_alpha   90.00
_cell.angle_beta   90.00
_cell.angle_gamma   90.00
#
_symmetry.space_group_name_H-M   'P 1'
#
loop_
_entity.id
_entity.type
_entity.pdbx_description
1 polymer ?
#
loop_
_entity_poly.entity_id
_entity_poly.type
_entity_poly.pdbx_seq_one_letter_code
_entity_poly.pdbx_strand_id
1 'polypeptide(L)'
;MREGIRLYNEGDFNGAIKRLNSNDIRNGSPVRIRVAALKYTAFSYCVTSRPKQCEQAFEKALKIDPDFTLEAGEQGHPLWGPAFERAKRG
;
A
#
# COMPACT_ATOMS: atom_id res chain seq x y z
N MET A 1 8.26 8.52 5.16
CA MET A 1 8.23 7.28 4.36
C MET A 1 9.09 6.18 4.97
N ARG A 2 10.42 6.38 5.11
CA ARG A 2 11.36 5.38 5.65
C ARG A 2 10.89 4.73 6.96
N GLU A 3 10.40 5.54 7.90
CA GLU A 3 9.88 5.03 9.17
C GLU A 3 8.68 4.11 9.02
N GLY A 4 7.75 4.40 8.11
CA GLY A 4 6.59 3.53 7.88
C GLY A 4 6.98 2.17 7.28
N ILE A 5 8.02 2.15 6.44
CA ILE A 5 8.58 0.91 5.89
C ILE A 5 9.32 0.12 6.97
N ARG A 6 10.06 0.81 7.85
CA ARG A 6 10.72 0.19 9.01
C ARG A 6 9.70 -0.54 9.88
N LEU A 7 8.62 0.13 10.27
CA LEU A 7 7.54 -0.45 11.07
C LEU A 7 6.89 -1.66 10.37
N TYR A 8 6.68 -1.58 9.06
CA TYR A 8 6.18 -2.72 8.27
C TYR A 8 7.13 -3.93 8.35
N ASN A 9 8.43 -3.71 8.18
CA ASN A 9 9.45 -4.77 8.26
C ASN A 9 9.58 -5.36 9.68
N GLU A 10 9.29 -4.56 10.71
CA GLU A 10 9.29 -5.00 12.11
C GLU A 10 7.99 -5.72 12.51
N GLY A 11 7.01 -5.80 11.60
CA GLY A 11 5.70 -6.40 11.86
C GLY A 11 4.72 -5.48 12.59
N ASP A 12 5.09 -4.23 12.89
CA ASP A 12 4.16 -3.21 13.37
C ASP A 12 3.37 -2.59 12.20
N PHE A 13 2.47 -3.40 11.65
CA PHE A 13 1.62 -3.01 10.53
C PHE A 13 0.69 -1.84 10.88
N ASN A 14 0.20 -1.75 12.11
CA ASN A 14 -0.67 -0.65 12.53
C ASN A 14 0.11 0.67 12.64
N GLY A 15 1.33 0.63 13.19
CA GLY A 15 2.25 1.77 13.21
C GLY A 15 2.62 2.20 11.78
N ALA A 16 2.94 1.24 10.91
CA ALA A 16 3.22 1.49 9.50
C ALA A 16 2.07 2.22 8.82
N ILE A 17 0.83 1.72 8.93
CA ILE A 17 -0.38 2.33 8.37
C ILE A 17 -0.51 3.79 8.84
N LYS A 18 -0.36 4.05 10.14
CA LYS A 18 -0.49 5.40 10.70
C LYS A 18 0.58 6.33 10.14
N ARG A 19 1.83 5.85 10.07
CA ARG A 19 2.97 6.64 9.59
C ARG A 19 2.95 6.89 8.08
N LEU A 20 2.47 5.93 7.30
CA LEU A 20 2.39 6.01 5.84
C LEU A 20 1.19 6.86 5.37
N ASN A 21 0.12 6.89 6.15
CA ASN A 21 -1.04 7.76 5.89
C ASN A 21 -0.89 9.19 6.46
N SER A 22 0.26 9.58 6.99
CA SER A 22 0.49 10.95 7.46
C SER A 22 0.32 11.98 6.31
N ASN A 23 -0.19 13.16 6.63
CA ASN A 23 -0.43 14.23 5.64
C ASN A 23 0.83 14.64 4.87
N ASP A 24 2.00 14.63 5.51
CA ASP A 24 3.29 14.91 4.87
C ASP A 24 3.58 13.97 3.69
N ILE A 25 3.13 12.71 3.80
CA ILE A 25 3.27 11.73 2.73
C ILE A 25 2.14 11.91 1.73
N ARG A 26 0.89 12.03 2.18
CA ARG A 26 -0.27 12.10 1.28
C ARG A 26 -0.29 13.33 0.38
N ASN A 27 0.17 14.48 0.87
CA ASN A 27 0.06 15.76 0.17
C ASN A 27 1.41 16.46 0.00
N GLY A 28 2.41 16.17 0.85
CA GLY A 28 3.72 16.83 0.82
C GLY A 28 4.79 16.09 0.02
N SER A 29 4.50 14.90 -0.51
CA SER A 29 5.49 14.05 -1.18
C SER A 29 5.21 13.89 -2.68
N PRO A 30 6.24 13.63 -3.51
CA PRO A 30 6.06 13.32 -4.93
C PRO A 30 5.16 12.10 -5.17
N VAL A 31 4.51 12.03 -6.34
CA VAL A 31 3.62 10.92 -6.76
C VAL A 31 4.23 9.55 -6.47
N ARG A 32 5.46 9.29 -6.91
CA ARG A 32 6.18 8.02 -6.66
C ARG A 32 6.25 7.62 -5.18
N ILE A 33 6.42 8.60 -4.28
CA ILE A 33 6.52 8.38 -2.84
C ILE A 33 5.13 8.10 -2.25
N ARG A 34 4.10 8.79 -2.74
CA ARG A 34 2.70 8.58 -2.34
C ARG A 34 2.23 7.19 -2.71
N VAL A 35 2.48 6.78 -3.94
CA VAL A 35 2.14 5.46 -4.48
C VAL A 35 2.84 4.36 -3.69
N ALA A 36 4.15 4.48 -3.49
CA ALA A 36 4.89 3.50 -2.70
C ALA A 36 4.42 3.46 -1.23
N ALA A 37 4.06 4.58 -0.62
CA ALA A 37 3.48 4.58 0.72
C ALA A 37 2.10 3.89 0.78
N LEU A 38 1.27 4.07 -0.24
CA LEU A 38 0.00 3.35 -0.38
C LEU A 38 0.21 1.85 -0.62
N LYS A 39 1.24 1.44 -1.36
CA LYS A 39 1.64 0.04 -1.53
C LYS A 39 1.90 -0.63 -0.17
N TYR A 40 2.81 -0.07 0.63
CA TYR A 40 3.11 -0.62 1.97
C TYR A 40 1.92 -0.56 2.93
N THR A 41 1.07 0.47 2.79
CA THR A 41 -0.19 0.57 3.55
C THR A 41 -1.15 -0.56 3.17
N ALA A 42 -1.29 -0.85 1.88
CA ALA A 42 -2.11 -1.94 1.37
C ALA A 42 -1.60 -3.29 1.88
N PHE A 43 -0.29 -3.55 1.78
CA PHE A 43 0.31 -4.77 2.32
C PHE A 43 0.02 -4.93 3.81
N SER A 44 0.21 -3.86 4.60
CA SER A 44 -0.10 -3.84 6.03
C SER A 44 -1.57 -4.18 6.32
N TYR A 45 -2.51 -3.64 5.53
CA TYR A 45 -3.93 -4.00 5.68
C TYR A 45 -4.23 -5.45 5.28
N CYS A 46 -3.59 -5.95 4.22
CA CYS A 46 -3.78 -7.31 3.75
C CYS A 46 -3.33 -8.35 4.80
N VAL A 47 -2.17 -8.15 5.44
CA VAL A 47 -1.64 -9.06 6.46
C VAL A 47 -2.29 -8.90 7.84
N THR A 48 -3.04 -7.82 8.06
CA THR A 48 -3.81 -7.60 9.30
C THR A 48 -5.28 -8.03 9.18
N SER A 49 -5.61 -8.88 8.19
CA SER A 49 -6.96 -9.39 7.92
C SER A 49 -7.99 -8.28 7.62
N ARG A 50 -7.59 -7.20 6.94
CA ARG A 50 -8.47 -6.09 6.53
C ARG A 50 -8.55 -5.96 5.00
N PRO A 51 -9.19 -6.93 4.31
CA PRO A 51 -9.16 -7.03 2.84
C PRO A 51 -9.80 -5.81 2.14
N LYS A 52 -10.91 -5.27 2.65
CA LYS A 52 -11.54 -4.06 2.09
C LYS A 52 -10.61 -2.86 2.09
N GLN A 53 -9.87 -2.66 3.18
CA GLN A 53 -8.93 -1.54 3.31
C GLN A 53 -7.68 -1.75 2.46
N CYS A 54 -7.25 -3.00 2.31
CA CYS A 54 -6.16 -3.36 1.41
C CYS A 54 -6.48 -2.99 -0.05
N GLU A 55 -7.64 -3.41 -0.53
CA GLU A 55 -8.12 -3.09 -1.88
C GLU A 55 -8.22 -1.58 -2.10
N GLN A 56 -8.88 -0.86 -1.17
CA GLN A 56 -9.00 0.60 -1.23
C GLN A 56 -7.66 1.34 -1.23
N ALA A 57 -6.63 0.80 -0.60
CA ALA A 57 -5.29 1.39 -0.61
C ALA A 57 -4.64 1.23 -2.00
N PHE A 58 -4.80 0.07 -2.64
CA PHE A 58 -4.36 -0.15 -4.01
C PHE A 58 -5.13 0.70 -5.02
N GLU A 59 -6.46 0.79 -4.90
CA GLU A 59 -7.28 1.66 -5.75
C GLU A 59 -6.80 3.12 -5.68
N LYS A 60 -6.45 3.60 -4.48
CA LYS A 60 -5.90 4.95 -4.30
C LYS A 60 -4.53 5.09 -4.96
N ALA A 61 -3.69 4.06 -4.91
CA ALA A 61 -2.39 4.07 -5.58
C ALA A 61 -2.59 4.20 -7.10
N LEU A 62 -3.47 3.37 -7.66
CA LEU A 62 -3.82 3.35 -9.09
C LEU A 62 -4.50 4.65 -9.56
N LYS A 63 -5.31 5.28 -8.70
CA LYS A 63 -5.90 6.60 -8.99
C LYS A 63 -4.87 7.72 -9.08
N ILE A 64 -3.75 7.61 -8.35
CA ILE A 64 -2.67 8.60 -8.39
C ILE A 64 -1.71 8.29 -9.53
N ASP A 65 -1.45 7.01 -9.78
CA ASP A 65 -0.55 6.50 -10.81
C ASP A 65 -1.18 5.26 -11.48
N PRO A 66 -1.88 5.44 -12.62
CA PRO A 66 -2.56 4.34 -13.33
C PRO A 66 -1.61 3.26 -13.85
N ASP A 67 -0.34 3.61 -14.07
CA ASP A 67 0.72 2.69 -14.52
C ASP A 67 1.35 1.92 -13.35
N PHE A 68 0.94 2.20 -12.11
CA PHE A 68 1.43 1.50 -10.93
C PHE A 68 1.16 -0.01 -11.04
N THR A 69 2.22 -0.78 -10.91
CA THR A 69 2.16 -2.25 -10.85
C THR A 69 2.99 -2.77 -9.69
N LEU A 70 2.54 -3.88 -9.12
CA LEU A 70 3.33 -4.67 -8.19
C LEU A 70 4.49 -5.34 -8.91
N GLU A 71 5.61 -5.51 -8.21
CA GLU A 71 6.75 -6.28 -8.73
C GLU A 71 6.38 -7.77 -8.85
N ALA A 72 7.07 -8.52 -9.71
CA ALA A 72 6.73 -9.92 -9.98
C ALA A 72 6.72 -10.79 -8.71
N GLY A 73 7.62 -10.54 -7.76
CA GLY A 73 7.64 -11.23 -6.46
C GLY A 73 6.47 -10.86 -5.54
N GLU A 74 5.90 -9.66 -5.70
CA GLU A 74 4.75 -9.19 -4.93
C GLU A 74 3.44 -9.69 -5.53
N GLN A 75 3.30 -9.74 -6.85
CA GLN A 75 2.09 -10.24 -7.52
C GLN A 75 1.73 -11.68 -7.14
N GLY A 76 2.74 -12.53 -6.89
CA GLY A 76 2.55 -13.92 -6.49
C GLY A 76 2.05 -14.13 -5.06
N HIS A 77 1.90 -13.09 -4.25
CA HIS A 77 1.54 -13.26 -2.84
C HIS A 77 0.03 -13.54 -2.68
N PRO A 78 -0.36 -14.56 -1.88
CA PRO A 78 -1.74 -15.03 -1.80
C PRO A 78 -2.72 -14.01 -1.21
N LEU A 79 -2.25 -13.07 -0.40
CA LEU A 79 -3.11 -12.06 0.24
C LEU A 79 -3.29 -10.80 -0.60
N TRP A 80 -2.19 -10.17 -1.01
CA TRP A 80 -2.25 -8.86 -1.68
C TRP A 80 -2.30 -8.95 -3.20
N GLY A 81 -1.77 -10.02 -3.81
CA GLY A 81 -1.88 -10.25 -5.26
C GLY A 81 -3.33 -10.19 -5.75
N PRO A 82 -4.25 -11.00 -5.20
CA PRO A 82 -5.65 -10.94 -5.62
C PRO A 82 -6.35 -9.63 -5.22
N ALA A 83 -5.91 -8.95 -4.16
CA ALA A 83 -6.45 -7.65 -3.78
C ALA A 83 -6.04 -6.54 -4.76
N PHE A 84 -4.79 -6.56 -5.22
CA PHE A 84 -4.30 -5.66 -6.26
C PHE A 84 -5.00 -5.89 -7.59
N GLU A 85 -5.16 -7.15 -8.00
CA GLU A 85 -5.89 -7.51 -9.22
C GLU A 85 -7.37 -7.11 -9.17
N ARG A 86 -8.00 -7.12 -7.99
CA ARG A 86 -9.36 -6.57 -7.82
C ARG A 86 -9.36 -5.05 -7.97
N ALA A 87 -8.45 -4.37 -7.27
CA ALA A 87 -8.32 -2.91 -7.35
C ALA A 87 -8.02 -2.41 -8.77
N LYS A 88 -7.30 -3.17 -9.59
CA LYS A 88 -7.01 -2.85 -10.99
C LYS A 88 -8.20 -3.05 -11.93
N ARG A 89 -9.15 -3.90 -11.55
CA ARG A 89 -10.38 -4.19 -12.32
C ARG A 89 -11.58 -3.32 -11.92
N GLY A 90 -11.48 -2.61 -10.79
CA GLY A 90 -12.53 -1.77 -10.22
C GLY A 90 -12.60 -0.37 -10.82
#